data_AF-A0A936ZZ68-F1
#
_entry.id   AF-A0A936ZZ68-F1
#
_cell.length_a   1.000
_cell.length_b   1.000
_cell.length_c   1.000
_cell.angle_alpha   90.00
_cell.angle_beta   90.00
_cell.angle_gamma   90.00
#
_symmetry.space_group_name_H-M   'P 1'
#
loop_
_entity.id
_entity.type
_entity.pdbx_description
1 polymer ?
#
loop_
_entity_poly.entity_id
_entity_poly.type
_entity_poly.pdbx_seq_one_letter_code
_entity_poly.pdbx_strand_id
1 'polypeptide(L)'
;MRHLVDQLYFMALALINTVHGWLPFFVRPVLYRVCGFRIHRSATLQGGIRFFHVGRLRVGEGSLINRGVYLDNRGGIEIGRHVSIAHDAKLYTMGHDP
;
A
#
# COMPACT_ATOMS: atom_id res chain seq x y z
N MET A 1 -19.08 16.11 -12.42
CA MET A 1 -19.20 14.67 -12.07
C MET A 1 -17.85 13.97 -11.91
N ARG A 2 -16.91 14.04 -12.88
CA ARG A 2 -15.58 13.39 -12.77
C ARG A 2 -14.80 13.78 -11.49
N HIS A 3 -14.68 15.08 -11.20
CA HIS A 3 -14.00 15.55 -9.98
C HIS A 3 -14.61 15.04 -8.67
N LEU A 4 -15.93 14.82 -8.62
CA LEU A 4 -16.58 14.27 -7.42
C LEU A 4 -16.19 12.80 -7.22
N VAL A 5 -16.16 12.02 -8.31
CA VAL A 5 -15.72 10.62 -8.27
C VAL A 5 -14.26 10.54 -7.81
N ASP A 6 -13.39 11.41 -8.34
CA ASP A 6 -11.99 11.46 -7.95
C ASP A 6 -11.84 11.84 -6.46
N GLN A 7 -12.59 12.84 -5.98
CA GLN A 7 -12.59 13.23 -4.57
C GLN A 7 -13.05 12.08 -3.66
N LEU A 8 -14.16 11.41 -4.01
CA LEU A 8 -14.65 10.24 -3.28
C LEU A 8 -13.60 9.12 -3.25
N TYR A 9 -12.90 8.91 -4.37
CA TYR A 9 -11.82 7.93 -4.46
C TYR A 9 -10.65 8.27 -3.53
N PHE A 10 -10.18 9.52 -3.53
CA PHE A 10 -9.10 9.95 -2.63
C PHE A 10 -9.51 9.92 -1.16
N MET A 11 -10.76 10.24 -0.83
CA MET A 11 -11.28 10.08 0.53
C MET A 11 -11.32 8.60 0.95
N ALA A 12 -11.72 7.69 0.06
CA ALA A 12 -11.67 6.25 0.32
C ALA A 12 -10.24 5.75 0.55
N LEU A 13 -9.27 6.21 -0.24
CA LEU A 13 -7.84 5.91 -0.02
C LEU A 13 -7.33 6.46 1.30
N ALA A 14 -7.70 7.70 1.67
CA ALA A 14 -7.35 8.27 2.96
C ALA A 14 -7.91 7.44 4.12
N LEU A 15 -9.15 6.96 4.00
CA LEU A 15 -9.75 6.04 4.96
C LEU A 15 -8.98 4.71 5.03
N ILE A 16 -8.66 4.09 3.90
CA ILE A 16 -7.87 2.84 3.85
C ILE A 16 -6.52 3.01 4.57
N ASN A 17 -5.80 4.10 4.30
CA ASN A 17 -4.51 4.39 4.93
C ASN A 17 -4.65 4.62 6.44
N THR A 18 -5.69 5.35 6.85
CA THR A 18 -5.99 5.57 8.27
C THR A 18 -6.31 4.25 8.97
N VAL A 19 -7.22 3.47 8.40
CA VAL A 19 -7.64 2.16 8.92
C VAL A 19 -6.44 1.21 9.01
N HIS A 20 -5.60 1.12 7.98
CA HIS A 20 -4.37 0.30 8.00
C HIS A 20 -3.43 0.66 9.17
N GLY A 21 -3.26 1.95 9.45
CA GLY A 21 -2.42 2.43 10.53
C GLY A 21 -2.86 1.95 11.92
N TRP A 22 -4.16 1.78 12.12
CA TRP A 22 -4.77 1.40 13.40
C TRP A 22 -5.06 -0.10 13.51
N LEU A 23 -5.11 -0.82 12.38
CA LEU A 23 -5.43 -2.24 12.39
C LEU A 23 -4.33 -3.10 13.03
N PRO A 24 -4.70 -4.03 13.93
CA PRO A 24 -3.80 -5.11 14.36
C PRO A 24 -3.37 -5.99 13.17
N PHE A 25 -2.15 -6.53 13.23
CA PHE A 25 -1.56 -7.30 12.12
C PHE A 25 -2.44 -8.44 11.60
N PHE A 26 -3.14 -9.16 12.49
CA PHE A 26 -3.97 -10.30 12.10
C PHE A 26 -5.24 -9.93 11.31
N VAL A 27 -5.70 -8.67 11.38
CA VAL A 27 -6.88 -8.19 10.62
C VAL A 27 -6.48 -7.62 9.25
N ARG A 28 -5.24 -7.14 9.11
CA ARG A 28 -4.75 -6.49 7.87
C ARG A 28 -4.92 -7.33 6.59
N PRO A 29 -4.80 -8.67 6.59
CA PRO A 29 -5.04 -9.48 5.40
C PRO A 29 -6.43 -9.30 4.78
N VAL A 30 -7.45 -9.01 5.60
CA VAL A 30 -8.81 -8.72 5.11
C VAL A 30 -8.82 -7.40 4.33
N LEU A 31 -8.23 -6.35 4.90
CA LEU A 31 -8.08 -5.05 4.23
C LEU A 31 -7.32 -5.20 2.90
N TYR A 32 -6.22 -5.95 2.90
CA TYR A 32 -5.42 -6.19 1.69
C TYR A 32 -6.24 -6.87 0.59
N ARG A 33 -7.08 -7.85 0.95
CA ARG A 33 -7.96 -8.54 0.00
C ARG A 33 -9.01 -7.59 -0.57
N VAL A 34 -9.65 -6.78 0.26
CA VAL A 34 -10.64 -5.76 -0.18
C VAL A 34 -9.98 -4.74 -1.12
N CYS A 35 -8.76 -4.30 -0.79
CA CYS A 35 -7.99 -3.41 -1.63
C CYS A 35 -7.38 -4.09 -2.87
N GLY A 36 -7.58 -5.39 -3.10
CA GLY A 36 -6.99 -6.10 -4.24
C GLY A 36 -5.46 -6.24 -4.21
N PHE A 37 -4.83 -6.05 -3.04
CA PHE A 37 -3.40 -6.26 -2.84
C PHE A 37 -3.08 -7.75 -2.71
N ARG A 38 -1.95 -8.17 -3.27
CA ARG A 38 -1.45 -9.55 -3.15
C ARG A 38 -0.27 -9.59 -2.19
N ILE A 39 -0.57 -9.72 -0.91
CA ILE A 39 0.43 -9.76 0.16
C ILE A 39 0.58 -11.22 0.61
N HIS A 40 1.79 -11.77 0.52
CA HIS A 40 2.05 -13.11 1.03
C HIS A 40 1.81 -13.17 2.55
N ARG A 41 1.30 -14.31 3.05
CA ARG A 41 0.91 -14.47 4.47
C ARG A 41 2.05 -14.23 5.49
N SER A 42 3.29 -14.46 5.09
CA SER A 42 4.48 -14.24 5.92
C SER A 42 5.11 -12.85 5.73
N ALA A 43 4.61 -12.06 4.77
CA ALA A 43 5.07 -10.69 4.58
C ALA A 43 4.50 -9.80 5.68
N THR A 44 5.33 -8.91 6.21
CA THR A 44 4.95 -7.97 7.26
C THR A 44 4.97 -6.55 6.70
N LEU A 45 3.82 -5.90 6.74
CA LEU A 45 3.67 -4.48 6.42
C LEU A 45 3.33 -3.76 7.73
N GLN A 46 4.26 -2.96 8.25
CA GLN A 46 4.08 -2.20 9.50
C GLN A 46 3.07 -1.07 9.36
N GLY A 47 2.59 -0.51 10.48
CA GLY A 47 1.62 0.59 10.46
C GLY A 47 2.22 1.87 9.87
N GLY A 48 1.37 2.74 9.32
CA GLY A 48 1.80 4.02 8.75
C GLY A 48 2.39 3.93 7.34
N ILE A 49 2.28 2.76 6.68
CA ILE A 49 2.52 2.67 5.24
C ILE A 49 1.43 3.44 4.50
N ARG A 50 1.82 4.18 3.46
CA ARG A 50 0.90 4.95 2.62
C ARG A 50 0.79 4.29 1.25
N PHE A 51 -0.42 3.88 0.89
CA PHE A 51 -0.78 3.36 -0.42
C PHE A 51 -1.42 4.49 -1.25
N PHE A 52 -1.01 4.63 -2.51
CA PHE A 52 -1.54 5.66 -3.41
C PHE A 52 -2.67 5.17 -4.33
N HIS A 53 -2.86 3.85 -4.41
CA HIS A 53 -3.88 3.23 -5.26
C HIS A 53 -4.38 1.93 -4.61
N VAL A 54 -5.57 1.46 -5.00
CA VAL A 54 -6.01 0.08 -4.70
C VAL A 54 -5.55 -0.86 -5.81
N GLY A 55 -5.29 -2.12 -5.48
CA GLY A 55 -4.74 -3.10 -6.40
C GLY A 55 -3.27 -2.83 -6.74
N ARG A 56 -2.76 -3.55 -7.75
CA ARG A 56 -1.42 -3.32 -8.34
C ARG A 56 -0.26 -3.32 -7.33
N LEU A 57 -0.43 -3.93 -6.18
CA LEU A 57 0.61 -4.14 -5.18
C LEU A 57 0.77 -5.63 -4.92
N ARG A 58 2.00 -6.14 -5.08
CA ARG A 58 2.38 -7.51 -4.73
C ARG A 58 3.57 -7.48 -3.79
N VAL A 59 3.51 -8.24 -2.71
CA VAL A 59 4.62 -8.40 -1.76
C VAL A 59 4.84 -9.89 -1.50
N GLY A 60 6.05 -10.34 -1.83
CA GLY A 60 6.46 -11.74 -1.74
C GLY A 60 6.71 -12.23 -0.32
N GLU A 61 6.97 -13.53 -0.23
CA GLU A 61 7.23 -14.25 1.02
C GLU A 61 8.39 -13.67 1.83
N GLY A 62 8.21 -13.59 3.16
CA GLY A 62 9.27 -13.22 4.10
C GLY A 62 9.76 -11.78 3.97
N SER A 63 9.02 -10.92 3.25
CA SER A 63 9.39 -9.52 3.04
C SER A 63 8.84 -8.62 4.15
N LEU A 64 9.62 -7.59 4.52
CA LEU A 64 9.30 -6.62 5.57
C LEU A 64 9.26 -5.20 4.97
N ILE A 65 8.10 -4.56 5.09
CA ILE A 65 7.93 -3.15 4.75
C ILE A 65 7.77 -2.38 6.05
N ASN A 66 8.75 -1.54 6.37
CA ASN A 66 8.75 -0.80 7.63
C ASN A 66 7.75 0.36 7.63
N ARG A 67 7.55 0.92 8.83
CA ARG A 67 6.66 2.05 9.08
C ARG A 67 7.03 3.26 8.22
N GLY A 68 6.01 4.00 7.79
CA GLY A 68 6.17 5.28 7.08
C GLY A 68 6.46 5.16 5.59
N VAL A 69 6.72 3.95 5.09
CA VAL A 69 7.00 3.72 3.66
C VAL A 69 5.84 4.22 2.80
N TYR A 70 6.18 4.95 1.74
CA TYR A 70 5.25 5.46 0.75
C TYR A 70 5.33 4.61 -0.52
N LEU A 71 4.19 4.06 -0.93
CA LEU A 71 4.05 3.16 -2.09
C LEU A 71 3.11 3.81 -3.11
N ASP A 72 3.69 4.48 -4.11
CA ASP A 72 2.95 4.87 -5.31
C ASP A 72 2.74 3.65 -6.21
N ASN A 73 1.69 2.89 -5.96
CA ASN A 73 1.34 1.69 -6.72
C ASN A 73 0.44 1.96 -7.93
N ARG A 74 0.37 3.19 -8.45
CA ARG A 74 -0.44 3.50 -9.64
C ARG A 74 0.05 2.76 -10.88
N GLY A 75 1.36 2.80 -11.16
CA GLY A 75 2.01 2.02 -12.21
C GLY A 75 2.25 0.55 -11.84
N GLY A 76 2.02 0.22 -10.57
CA GLY A 76 2.17 -1.11 -10.00
C GLY A 76 3.53 -1.34 -9.34
N ILE A 77 3.51 -2.09 -8.24
CA ILE A 77 4.70 -2.43 -7.45
C ILE A 77 4.70 -3.94 -7.23
N GLU A 78 5.81 -4.59 -7.59
CA GLU A 78 6.09 -5.98 -7.25
C GLU A 78 7.34 -6.05 -6.38
N ILE A 79 7.16 -6.43 -5.12
CA ILE A 79 8.23 -6.66 -4.15
C ILE A 79 8.45 -8.17 -4.07
N GLY A 80 9.70 -8.61 -4.27
CA GLY A 80 10.10 -10.01 -4.28
C GLY A 80 10.03 -10.70 -2.90
N ARG A 81 10.68 -11.86 -2.80
CA ARG A 81 10.82 -12.63 -1.55
C ARG A 81 12.02 -12.15 -0.74
N HIS A 82 11.92 -12.18 0.58
CA HIS A 82 12.98 -11.80 1.53
C HIS A 82 13.54 -10.37 1.30
N VAL A 83 12.66 -9.45 0.89
CA VAL A 83 13.01 -8.03 0.70
C VAL A 83 12.71 -7.25 1.97
N SER A 84 13.63 -6.39 2.39
CA SER A 84 13.41 -5.43 3.46
C SER A 84 13.43 -4.00 2.92
N ILE A 85 12.36 -3.24 3.14
CA ILE A 85 12.30 -1.81 2.84
C ILE A 85 12.33 -1.05 4.16
N ALA A 86 13.34 -0.19 4.32
CA ALA A 86 13.56 0.60 5.52
C ALA A 86 12.50 1.70 5.72
N HIS A 87 12.47 2.25 6.93
CA HIS A 87 11.53 3.28 7.35
C HIS A 87 11.52 4.48 6.40
N ASP A 88 10.33 5.04 6.17
CA ASP A 88 10.11 6.28 5.42
C ASP A 88 10.65 6.31 3.97
N ALA A 89 11.03 5.15 3.42
CA ALA A 89 11.38 5.02 2.01
C ALA A 89 10.18 5.38 1.10
N LYS A 90 10.46 5.90 -0.09
CA LYS A 90 9.44 6.30 -1.06
C LYS A 90 9.67 5.61 -2.39
N LEU A 91 8.67 4.86 -2.85
CA LEU A 91 8.67 4.20 -4.14
C LEU A 91 7.67 4.93 -5.05
N TYR A 92 8.15 5.46 -6.17
CA TYR A 92 7.37 6.19 -7.16
C TYR A 92 7.27 5.38 -8.46
N THR A 93 6.06 5.28 -9.03
CA THR A 93 5.83 4.58 -10.31
C THR A 93 5.31 5.52 -11.39
N MET A 94 4.96 6.75 -11.04
CA MET A 94 4.56 7.80 -11.96
C MET A 94 5.32 9.09 -11.66
N GLY A 95 5.59 9.85 -12.70
CA GLY A 95 6.16 11.19 -12.64
C GLY A 95 5.33 12.18 -13.46
N HIS A 96 5.80 13.42 -13.52
CA HIS A 96 5.29 14.43 -14.44
C HIS A 96 6.38 14.71 -15.47
N ASP A 97 5.96 15.04 -16.70
CA ASP A 97 6.88 15.58 -17.68
C ASP A 97 7.38 16.96 -17.20
N PRO A 98 8.67 17.28 -17.36
CA PRO A 98 9.24 18.57 -16.98
C PRO A 98 8.63 19.76 -17.72
#